data_AF-F7W277-F1
#
_entry.id   AF-F7W277-F1
#
_cell.length_a   1.000
_cell.length_b   1.000
_cell.length_c   1.000
_cell.angle_alpha   90.00
_cell.angle_beta   90.00
_cell.angle_gamma   90.00
#
_symmetry.space_group_name_H-M   'P 1'
#
loop_
_entity.id
_entity.type
_entity.pdbx_description
1 polymer ?
#
loop_
_entity_poly.entity_id
_entity_poly.type
_entity_poly.pdbx_seq_one_letter_code
_entity_poly.pdbx_strand_id
1 'polypeptide(L)'
;MIHQETTPITPDSDRDDGLETTSEMDGQSLVYQELPARLTNPVKLVALLRMQFGVGKYDVSMIGSVYSVGTPRKLSMEEISQCRGL
;
A
#
# COMPACT_ATOMS: atom_id res chain seq x y z
N MET A 1 -31.79 -10.11 37.25
CA MET A 1 -31.61 -9.67 35.85
C MET A 1 -30.75 -8.43 35.87
N ILE A 2 -29.68 -8.46 35.06
CA ILE A 2 -28.81 -7.37 34.56
C ILE A 2 -27.96 -6.54 35.55
N HIS A 3 -26.65 -6.86 35.55
CA HIS A 3 -25.52 -5.97 35.81
C HIS A 3 -25.62 -4.68 35.00
N GLN A 4 -25.08 -3.55 35.48
CA GLN A 4 -24.22 -2.67 34.66
C GLN A 4 -23.23 -1.94 35.59
N GLU A 5 -21.95 -2.28 35.44
CA GLU A 5 -20.81 -1.60 36.05
C GLU A 5 -20.59 -0.24 35.37
N THR A 6 -20.23 0.75 36.19
CA THR A 6 -19.89 2.10 35.77
C THR A 6 -18.47 2.14 35.21
N THR A 7 -18.29 2.68 34.00
CA THR A 7 -16.98 3.20 33.57
C THR A 7 -17.19 4.44 32.70
N PRO A 8 -16.51 5.57 33.01
CA PRO A 8 -16.59 6.79 32.21
C PRO A 8 -15.74 6.65 30.95
N ILE A 9 -16.33 6.95 29.79
CA ILE A 9 -15.65 6.95 28.50
C ILE A 9 -15.20 8.38 28.21
N THR A 10 -13.89 8.61 28.08
CA THR A 10 -13.20 9.60 27.21
C THR A 10 -11.78 9.91 27.74
N PRO A 11 -10.86 10.52 26.96
CA PRO A 11 -10.40 10.19 25.60
C PRO A 11 -8.86 10.32 25.47
N ASP A 12 -8.14 9.48 24.69
CA ASP A 12 -6.82 9.86 24.09
C ASP A 12 -6.26 8.77 23.16
N SER A 13 -6.15 9.04 21.86
CA SER A 13 -4.97 8.69 21.03
C SER A 13 -5.21 9.11 19.58
N ASP A 14 -4.54 10.22 19.24
CA ASP A 14 -4.15 10.65 17.90
C ASP A 14 -3.21 9.60 17.27
N ARG A 15 -3.33 9.33 15.95
CA ARG A 15 -2.55 8.41 15.06
C ARG A 15 -3.15 6.99 14.93
N ASP A 16 -3.47 6.47 13.75
CA ASP A 16 -2.74 6.48 12.48
C ASP A 16 -3.76 6.30 11.33
N ASP A 17 -3.87 7.29 10.43
CA ASP A 17 -4.58 7.15 9.14
C ASP A 17 -3.70 6.34 8.19
N GLY A 18 -3.41 5.10 8.58
CA GLY A 18 -2.68 4.11 7.81
C GLY A 18 -3.68 3.06 7.39
N LEU A 19 -4.57 3.38 6.45
CA LEU A 19 -5.43 2.39 5.82
C LEU A 19 -4.54 1.43 5.00
N GLU A 20 -3.85 0.51 5.67
CA GLU A 20 -3.29 -0.70 5.07
C GLU A 20 -4.50 -1.50 4.56
N THR A 21 -4.94 -1.14 3.36
CA THR A 21 -5.99 -1.83 2.64
C THR A 21 -5.40 -3.14 2.15
N THR A 22 -5.31 -4.12 3.03
CA THR A 22 -5.02 -5.50 2.66
C THR A 22 -6.26 -6.03 1.93
N SER A 23 -6.40 -5.74 0.63
CA SER A 23 -7.44 -6.35 -0.18
C SER A 23 -7.08 -7.82 -0.40
N GLU A 24 -7.73 -8.68 0.37
CA GLU A 24 -7.65 -10.14 0.27
C GLU A 24 -8.44 -10.64 -0.96
N MET A 25 -7.91 -10.41 -2.16
CA MET A 25 -8.38 -11.08 -3.36
C MET A 25 -7.34 -12.12 -3.75
N ASP A 26 -7.70 -13.39 -3.55
CA ASP A 26 -6.92 -14.59 -3.93
C ASP A 26 -5.67 -14.89 -3.08
N GLY A 27 -5.83 -15.06 -1.76
CA GLY A 27 -4.88 -15.80 -0.90
C GLY A 27 -3.43 -15.30 -0.85
N GLN A 28 -3.15 -14.14 -1.43
CA GLN A 28 -1.84 -13.51 -1.48
C GLN A 28 -1.95 -12.16 -0.77
N SER A 29 -1.38 -12.08 0.42
CA SER A 29 -1.28 -10.82 1.15
C SER A 29 -0.32 -9.89 0.40
N LEU A 30 -0.89 -8.92 -0.31
CA LEU A 30 -0.14 -7.84 -0.95
C LEU A 30 -0.11 -6.65 0.00
N VAL A 31 1.08 -6.10 0.17
CA VAL A 31 1.29 -4.84 0.86
C VAL A 31 1.16 -3.71 -0.15
N TYR A 32 0.17 -2.85 0.06
CA TYR A 32 -0.06 -1.70 -0.79
C TYR A 32 0.78 -0.52 -0.34
N GLN A 33 1.33 0.19 -1.32
CA GLN A 33 2.09 1.41 -1.12
C GLN A 33 1.80 2.42 -2.21
N GLU A 34 1.79 3.70 -1.82
CA GLU A 34 1.48 4.79 -2.72
C GLU A 34 2.75 5.43 -3.28
N LEU A 35 2.81 5.59 -4.60
CA LEU A 35 3.90 6.25 -5.30
C LEU A 35 3.38 7.47 -6.07
N PRO A 36 4.01 8.65 -5.94
CA PRO A 36 3.57 9.84 -6.67
C PRO A 36 3.73 9.65 -8.19
N ALA A 37 2.64 9.77 -8.94
CA ALA A 37 2.63 9.48 -10.37
C ALA A 37 3.49 10.45 -11.19
N ARG A 38 3.59 11.71 -10.74
CA ARG A 38 4.43 12.74 -11.39
C ARG A 38 5.92 12.43 -11.33
N LEU A 39 6.35 11.66 -10.33
CA LEU A 39 7.75 11.30 -10.13
C LEU A 39 8.04 9.86 -10.54
N THR A 40 7.02 9.09 -10.93
CA THR A 40 7.12 7.65 -11.17
C THR A 40 6.82 7.35 -12.62
N ASN A 41 7.78 6.76 -13.32
CA ASN A 41 7.60 6.29 -14.69
C ASN A 41 6.86 4.93 -14.67
N PRO A 42 5.64 4.83 -15.22
CA PRO A 42 4.85 3.61 -15.15
C PRO A 42 5.50 2.43 -15.89
N VAL A 43 6.24 2.68 -16.97
CA VAL A 43 6.93 1.63 -17.72
C VAL A 43 8.05 1.02 -16.88
N LYS A 44 8.85 1.87 -16.23
CA LYS A 44 9.91 1.40 -15.32
C LYS A 44 9.34 0.68 -14.10
N LEU A 45 8.25 1.20 -13.54
CA LEU A 45 7.56 0.58 -12.40
C LEU A 45 7.09 -0.83 -12.74
N VAL A 46 6.32 -1.00 -13.82
CA VAL A 46 5.84 -2.33 -14.25
C VAL A 46 6.99 -3.27 -14.59
N ALA A 47 8.05 -2.77 -15.24
CA ALA A 47 9.24 -3.56 -15.54
C ALA A 47 9.94 -4.05 -14.26
N LEU A 48 10.11 -3.18 -13.27
CA LEU A 48 10.70 -3.53 -11.97
C LEU A 48 9.86 -4.55 -11.23
N LEU A 49 8.54 -4.34 -11.15
CA LEU A 49 7.61 -5.27 -10.50
C LEU A 49 7.64 -6.66 -11.14
N ARG A 50 7.67 -6.71 -12.48
CA ARG A 50 7.80 -7.96 -13.21
C ARG A 50 9.16 -8.64 -12.98
N MET A 51 10.25 -7.88 -12.90
CA MET A 51 11.59 -8.42 -12.67
C MET A 51 11.75 -8.96 -11.24
N GLN A 52 11.18 -8.27 -10.25
CA GLN A 52 11.34 -8.59 -8.83
C GLN A 52 10.36 -9.68 -8.36
N PHE A 53 9.10 -9.62 -8.78
CA PHE A 53 8.04 -10.49 -8.25
C PHE A 53 7.50 -11.49 -9.27
N GLY A 54 7.68 -11.22 -10.56
CA GLY A 54 7.06 -11.99 -11.63
C GLY A 54 5.65 -11.51 -11.98
N VAL A 55 5.09 -12.07 -13.04
CA VAL A 55 3.76 -11.69 -13.55
C VAL A 55 2.66 -12.26 -12.65
N GLY A 56 1.65 -11.46 -12.33
CA GLY A 56 0.48 -11.90 -11.53
C GLY A 56 0.73 -11.99 -10.02
N LYS A 57 1.86 -11.45 -9.55
CA LYS A 57 2.22 -11.38 -8.12
C LYS A 57 2.20 -9.95 -7.57
N TYR A 58 1.74 -9.00 -8.36
CA TYR A 58 1.64 -7.59 -7.98
C TYR A 58 0.37 -6.99 -8.58
N ASP A 59 -0.14 -5.95 -7.93
CA ASP A 59 -1.21 -5.09 -8.42
C ASP A 59 -0.67 -3.67 -8.63
N VAL A 60 -1.13 -3.00 -9.68
CA VAL A 60 -0.86 -1.57 -9.87
C VAL A 60 -2.15 -0.91 -10.31
N SER A 61 -2.62 -0.01 -9.48
CA SER A 61 -3.81 0.80 -9.72
C SER A 61 -3.44 2.28 -9.63
N MET A 62 -4.03 3.13 -10.45
CA MET A 62 -3.81 4.58 -10.36
C MET A 62 -5.03 5.24 -9.73
N ILE A 63 -4.81 5.98 -8.64
CA ILE A 63 -5.86 6.69 -7.91
C ILE A 63 -5.49 8.17 -7.94
N GLY A 64 -6.15 8.94 -8.81
CA GLY A 64 -5.87 10.36 -8.97
C GLY A 64 -4.44 10.62 -9.48
N SER A 65 -3.56 11.16 -8.62
CA SER A 65 -2.16 11.50 -8.93
C SER A 65 -1.13 10.57 -8.27
N VAL A 66 -1.58 9.43 -7.74
CA VAL A 66 -0.71 8.42 -7.12
C VAL A 66 -0.95 7.04 -7.75
N TYR A 67 0.11 6.25 -7.85
CA TYR A 67 0.03 4.81 -8.13
C TYR A 67 -0.07 4.09 -6.80
N SER A 68 -1.17 3.36 -6.59
CA SER A 68 -1.28 2.34 -5.56
C SER A 68 -0.67 1.05 -6.11
N VAL A 69 0.40 0.59 -5.46
CA VAL A 69 1.16 -0.58 -5.88
C VAL A 69 1.06 -1.63 -4.79
N GLY A 70 0.40 -2.75 -5.10
CA GLY A 70 0.29 -3.91 -4.23
C GLY A 70 1.39 -4.92 -4.56
N THR A 71 2.29 -5.20 -3.61
CA THR A 71 3.39 -6.16 -3.81
C THR A 71 3.52 -7.13 -2.64
N PRO A 72 4.09 -8.34 -2.82
CA PRO A 72 4.22 -9.31 -1.74
C PRO A 72 5.14 -8.81 -0.60
N ARG A 73 5.98 -7.82 -0.87
CA ARG A 73 6.79 -7.08 0.11
C ARG A 73 6.79 -5.59 -0.23
N LYS A 74 7.08 -4.72 0.73
CA LYS A 74 7.33 -3.29 0.47
C LYS A 74 8.55 -3.12 -0.45
N LEU A 75 8.42 -2.24 -1.44
CA LEU A 75 9.52 -1.78 -2.29
C LEU A 75 10.44 -0.86 -1.51
N SER A 76 11.74 -1.07 -1.64
CA SER A 76 12.75 -0.19 -1.05
C SER A 76 12.81 1.15 -1.78
N MET A 77 13.28 2.18 -1.09
CA MET A 77 13.42 3.53 -1.66
C MET A 77 14.35 3.56 -2.89
N GLU A 78 15.36 2.68 -2.93
CA GLU A 78 16.25 2.49 -4.09
C GLU A 78 15.50 1.96 -5.31
N GLU A 79 14.64 0.95 -5.14
CA GLU A 79 13.80 0.38 -6.19
C GLU A 79 12.84 1.43 -6.76
N ILE A 80 12.20 2.20 -5.87
CA ILE A 80 11.32 3.32 -6.25
C ILE A 80 12.11 4.40 -6.99
N SER A 81 13.35 4.68 -6.56
CA SER A 81 14.20 5.69 -7.19
C SER A 81 14.61 5.31 -8.61
N GLN A 82 14.81 4.02 -8.90
CA GLN A 82 15.06 3.54 -10.26
C GLN A 82 13.86 3.76 -11.19
N CYS A 83 12.65 3.74 -10.62
CA CYS A 83 11.42 3.98 -11.36
C CYS A 83 11.16 5.46 -11.64
N ARG A 84 12.01 6.39 -11.17
CA ARG A 84 11.78 7.82 -11.40
C ARG A 84 11.95 8.18 -12.87
N GLY A 85 11.00 8.99 -13.37
CA GLY A 85 11.09 9.66 -14.67
C GLY A 85 11.98 10.89 -14.52
N LEU A 86 13.05 10.96 -15.30
CA LEU A 86 13.83 12.19 -15.49
C LEU A 86 12.97 13.25 -16.20
#